data_AF-A0AAV0MV54-F1
#
_entry.id   AF-A0AAV0MV54-F1
#
_cell.length_a   1.000
_cell.length_b   1.000
_cell.length_c   1.000
_cell.angle_alpha   90.00
_cell.angle_beta   90.00
_cell.angle_gamma   90.00
#
_symmetry.space_group_name_H-M   'P 1'
#
loop_
_entity.id
_entity.type
_entity.pdbx_description
1 polymer ?
#
loop_
_entity_poly.entity_id
_entity_poly.type
_entity_poly.pdbx_seq_one_letter_code
_entity_poly.pdbx_strand_id
1 'polypeptide(L)'
;MAPSKPNSTNASGDANIQYARPENGVSEFSDSLSLFHSEKAVQELLQQTPILGTDDHLIEFSEALRTVAKTLRRAAEGKASAQAEAAEWKRRYELEMARNHKVMSSTDCIADPSHREQNNGPDCQRPETSTDSYEPGNHANGKSEDFLVNGICSHEILQDGGASSDAKAVQNRMMRKASFKLSWWCKGDDGNQDKHDIVSFEKGNITTAGRTSKQISLKWETNPQTVLILTKPNSVSVRILCAQMVRWLKEHQKLNIFVEPRVISELLAESSYFKFVQSWKDDSEISRLHSKVDLVVTLGGDGTVLWAASMFKGPVPPIVPFSLGSLGFMTPFHSEHYRDCLDSILRGPVSITLRHRLQCYVIRDEAKNEYETEEPILVLNEVTIDRGISSYLTNLECYCDNSFVTTVQGDGLILSTTSGSTAYSLAAGGSMVHPQVPGILFTPICPHSLSFRPLILPENVTVRVQVPFNSRSPAWASFDGKDRKQLAAGDALVCRMAPWPVPTACSVDSTGDFLRSIHEGLHWNLRKTQSFDGPRES
;
A
#
# COMPACT_ATOMS: atom_id res chain seq x y z
N MET A 1 -18.59 -82.22 -10.35
CA MET A 1 -17.57 -82.65 -9.36
C MET A 1 -17.77 -81.78 -8.12
N ALA A 2 -18.17 -82.41 -7.02
CA ALA A 2 -18.39 -81.83 -5.70
C ALA A 2 -17.04 -81.75 -4.91
N PRO A 3 -16.99 -81.47 -3.58
CA PRO A 3 -17.92 -80.79 -2.64
C PRO A 3 -17.18 -79.72 -1.76
N SER A 4 -17.75 -78.90 -0.87
CA SER A 4 -18.40 -79.27 0.41
C SER A 4 -18.86 -78.04 1.22
N LYS A 5 -20.07 -78.10 1.81
CA LYS A 5 -20.53 -77.39 3.03
C LYS A 5 -20.38 -78.36 4.24
N PRO A 6 -21.01 -78.23 5.45
CA PRO A 6 -21.62 -77.13 6.24
C PRO A 6 -21.32 -77.18 7.78
N ASN A 7 -21.91 -76.26 8.58
CA ASN A 7 -22.71 -76.47 9.83
C ASN A 7 -22.81 -75.12 10.61
N SER A 8 -23.94 -74.42 10.79
CA SER A 8 -25.21 -74.68 11.55
C SER A 8 -24.94 -74.99 13.04
N THR A 9 -25.48 -74.33 14.07
CA THR A 9 -26.87 -73.97 14.44
C THR A 9 -26.80 -73.25 15.81
N ASN A 10 -27.40 -72.06 16.03
CA ASN A 10 -28.78 -71.72 16.47
C ASN A 10 -29.02 -71.50 17.98
N ALA A 11 -30.04 -70.66 18.22
CA ALA A 11 -30.83 -70.38 19.42
C ALA A 11 -30.33 -69.21 20.28
N SER A 12 -31.12 -68.21 20.67
CA SER A 12 -32.57 -67.91 20.61
C SER A 12 -32.69 -66.48 21.20
N GLY A 13 -33.37 -65.50 20.61
CA GLY A 13 -34.82 -65.33 20.63
C GLY A 13 -35.20 -64.10 21.47
N ASP A 14 -35.62 -63.01 20.80
CA ASP A 14 -36.79 -62.14 21.04
C ASP A 14 -37.16 -61.70 22.49
N ALA A 15 -37.57 -60.47 22.82
CA ALA A 15 -38.08 -59.35 22.03
C ALA A 15 -38.27 -58.07 22.89
N ASN A 16 -38.52 -56.97 22.16
CA ASN A 16 -39.52 -55.90 22.39
C ASN A 16 -39.13 -54.48 22.86
N ILE A 17 -39.24 -53.56 21.88
CA ILE A 17 -40.14 -52.38 21.80
C ILE A 17 -39.74 -51.03 22.45
N GLN A 18 -39.42 -50.10 21.52
CA GLN A 18 -39.85 -48.70 21.30
C GLN A 18 -39.68 -47.57 22.34
N TYR A 19 -38.93 -46.56 21.88
CA TYR A 19 -39.17 -45.10 21.80
C TYR A 19 -39.85 -44.34 22.96
N ALA A 20 -39.19 -43.26 23.42
CA ALA A 20 -39.68 -41.87 23.27
C ALA A 20 -38.74 -40.83 23.93
N ARG A 21 -38.60 -39.65 23.31
CA ARG A 21 -38.28 -38.37 23.95
C ARG A 21 -39.60 -37.67 24.33
N PRO A 22 -39.69 -36.87 25.39
CA PRO A 22 -39.82 -35.41 25.19
C PRO A 22 -39.26 -34.51 26.33
N GLU A 23 -39.44 -33.20 26.14
CA GLU A 23 -38.92 -32.01 26.83
C GLU A 23 -39.60 -31.62 28.18
N ASN A 24 -38.94 -30.65 28.87
CA ASN A 24 -39.45 -29.52 29.70
C ASN A 24 -39.15 -29.48 31.22
N GLY A 25 -38.56 -28.35 31.68
CA GLY A 25 -38.99 -27.64 32.90
C GLY A 25 -38.01 -27.44 34.09
N VAL A 26 -37.26 -26.32 34.10
CA VAL A 26 -37.09 -25.27 35.18
C VAL A 26 -37.31 -25.73 36.66
N SER A 27 -36.41 -25.64 37.67
CA SER A 27 -35.75 -24.45 38.29
C SER A 27 -34.91 -24.87 39.55
N GLU A 28 -33.83 -24.11 39.80
CA GLU A 28 -33.26 -23.60 41.08
C GLU A 28 -32.72 -24.44 42.29
N PHE A 29 -31.50 -24.02 42.73
CA PHE A 29 -30.78 -24.13 44.01
C PHE A 29 -30.10 -25.44 44.48
N SER A 30 -28.76 -25.53 44.32
CA SER A 30 -27.73 -25.57 45.40
C SER A 30 -26.40 -26.22 44.95
N ASP A 31 -25.43 -25.40 44.52
CA ASP A 31 -24.04 -25.82 44.30
C ASP A 31 -23.19 -25.48 45.53
N SER A 32 -22.97 -26.46 46.41
CA SER A 32 -21.99 -26.33 47.51
C SER A 32 -21.33 -27.65 47.94
N LEU A 33 -21.37 -28.71 47.12
CA LEU A 33 -20.93 -30.06 47.54
C LEU A 33 -19.86 -30.73 46.66
N SER A 34 -19.34 -30.09 45.61
CA SER A 34 -18.31 -30.70 44.74
C SER A 34 -16.85 -30.37 45.12
N LEU A 35 -16.61 -29.49 46.10
CA LEU A 35 -15.26 -29.04 46.47
C LEU A 35 -14.53 -29.93 47.50
N PHE A 36 -15.25 -30.78 48.26
CA PHE A 36 -14.65 -31.51 49.39
C PHE A 36 -14.00 -32.86 49.05
N HIS A 37 -14.15 -33.37 47.81
CA HIS A 37 -13.56 -34.65 47.40
C HIS A 37 -12.21 -34.53 46.66
N SER A 38 -11.80 -33.31 46.26
CA SER A 38 -10.57 -33.11 45.49
C SER A 38 -9.31 -32.92 46.34
N GLU A 39 -9.43 -32.46 47.59
CA GLU A 39 -8.25 -32.17 48.43
C GLU A 39 -7.62 -33.43 49.03
N LYS A 40 -8.43 -34.45 49.33
CA LYS A 40 -7.95 -35.69 49.96
C LYS A 40 -7.13 -36.57 49.01
N ALA A 41 -7.44 -36.55 47.71
CA ALA A 41 -6.71 -37.30 46.68
C ALA A 41 -5.32 -36.71 46.37
N VAL A 42 -5.14 -35.40 46.59
CA VAL A 42 -3.86 -34.71 46.37
C VAL A 42 -2.89 -34.97 47.52
N GLN A 43 -3.41 -35.20 48.73
CA GLN A 43 -2.59 -35.34 49.94
C GLN A 43 -1.99 -36.75 50.11
N GLU A 44 -2.62 -37.79 49.55
CA GLU A 44 -2.07 -39.17 49.54
C GLU A 44 -0.99 -39.37 48.47
N LEU A 45 -0.98 -38.57 47.40
CA LEU A 45 0.04 -38.62 46.35
C LEU A 45 1.38 -37.99 46.77
N LEU A 46 1.39 -37.22 47.86
CA LEU A 46 2.58 -36.53 48.39
C LEU A 46 3.35 -37.33 49.46
N GLN A 47 2.90 -38.53 49.86
CA GLN A 47 3.44 -39.23 51.04
C GLN A 47 4.14 -40.57 50.79
N GLN A 48 4.54 -40.93 49.57
CA GLN A 48 5.37 -42.14 49.35
C GLN A 48 6.64 -41.85 48.51
N THR A 49 7.78 -42.06 49.20
CA THR A 49 9.24 -41.98 48.91
C THR A 49 9.78 -42.65 47.62
N PRO A 50 11.07 -42.49 47.21
CA PRO A 50 12.20 -41.80 47.86
C PRO A 50 12.98 -40.79 46.99
N ILE A 51 13.74 -39.94 47.70
CA ILE A 51 14.69 -38.94 47.23
C ILE A 51 16.01 -39.66 46.88
N LEU A 52 16.28 -39.90 45.59
CA LEU A 52 17.64 -40.12 45.03
C LEU A 52 17.56 -40.07 43.49
N GLY A 53 17.52 -38.86 42.91
CA GLY A 53 17.45 -38.73 41.43
C GLY A 53 17.01 -37.37 40.86
N THR A 54 16.82 -36.34 41.68
CA THR A 54 16.33 -35.02 41.24
C THR A 54 17.41 -33.95 41.05
N ASP A 55 18.65 -34.19 41.50
CA ASP A 55 19.72 -33.19 41.39
C ASP A 55 20.33 -33.11 39.97
N ASP A 56 20.43 -34.23 39.25
CA ASP A 56 21.04 -34.23 37.90
C ASP A 56 20.25 -33.39 36.90
N HIS A 57 18.92 -33.43 36.95
CA HIS A 57 18.05 -32.63 36.08
C HIS A 57 18.09 -31.14 36.42
N LEU A 58 18.28 -30.78 37.70
CA LEU A 58 18.44 -29.38 38.11
C LEU A 58 19.82 -28.85 37.72
N ILE A 59 20.86 -29.69 37.78
CA ILE A 59 22.19 -29.36 37.30
C ILE A 59 22.17 -29.16 35.78
N GLU A 60 21.59 -30.09 35.02
CA GLU A 60 21.45 -30.03 33.56
C GLU A 60 20.66 -28.79 33.12
N PHE A 61 19.56 -28.48 33.81
CA PHE A 61 18.79 -27.26 33.55
C PHE A 61 19.59 -25.98 33.86
N SER A 62 20.37 -25.98 34.94
CA SER A 62 21.25 -24.85 35.29
C SER A 62 22.38 -24.64 34.27
N GLU A 63 22.91 -25.72 33.70
CA GLU A 63 23.94 -25.68 32.67
C GLU A 63 23.38 -25.22 31.33
N ALA A 64 22.16 -25.65 30.99
CA ALA A 64 21.42 -25.15 29.83
C ALA A 64 21.17 -23.64 29.94
N LEU A 65 20.69 -23.15 31.09
CA LEU A 65 20.50 -21.72 31.33
C LEU A 65 21.80 -20.92 31.27
N ARG A 66 22.90 -21.48 31.80
CA ARG A 66 24.23 -20.85 31.73
C ARG A 66 24.74 -20.78 30.29
N THR A 67 24.40 -21.76 29.45
CA THR A 67 24.72 -21.77 28.02
C THR A 67 23.92 -20.72 27.26
N VAL A 68 22.61 -20.60 27.55
CA VAL A 68 21.74 -19.55 26.98
C VAL A 68 22.22 -18.15 27.39
N ALA A 69 22.63 -17.96 28.65
CA ALA A 69 23.18 -16.69 29.10
C ALA A 69 24.48 -16.31 28.37
N LYS A 70 25.37 -17.29 28.11
CA LYS A 70 26.60 -17.07 27.33
C LYS A 70 26.33 -16.72 25.88
N THR A 71 25.34 -17.35 25.23
CA THR A 71 24.98 -17.03 23.84
C THR A 71 24.33 -15.66 23.73
N LEU A 72 23.45 -15.29 24.66
CA LEU A 72 22.88 -13.93 24.73
C LEU A 72 23.95 -12.86 24.97
N ARG A 73 24.95 -13.13 25.81
CA ARG A 73 26.07 -12.20 26.04
C ARG A 73 26.91 -12.00 24.77
N ARG A 74 27.24 -13.08 24.06
CA ARG A 74 27.94 -13.01 22.76
C ARG A 74 27.14 -12.26 21.70
N ALA A 75 25.81 -12.44 21.67
CA ALA A 75 24.94 -11.69 20.76
C ALA A 75 24.91 -10.19 21.11
N ALA A 76 24.89 -9.85 22.40
CA ALA A 76 24.95 -8.45 22.85
C ALA A 76 26.31 -7.81 22.56
N GLU A 77 27.42 -8.53 22.76
CA GLU A 77 28.77 -8.09 22.40
C GLU A 77 28.91 -7.91 20.89
N GLY A 78 28.37 -8.82 20.08
CA GLY A 78 28.34 -8.70 18.62
C GLY A 78 27.54 -7.48 18.15
N LYS A 79 26.39 -7.20 18.78
CA LYS A 79 25.58 -6.01 18.50
C LYS A 79 26.33 -4.72 18.87
N ALA A 80 27.02 -4.70 20.01
CA ALA A 80 27.84 -3.57 20.43
C ALA A 80 29.02 -3.32 19.47
N SER A 81 29.69 -4.39 19.01
CA SER A 81 30.77 -4.30 18.02
C SER A 81 30.27 -3.76 16.68
N ALA A 82 29.15 -4.28 16.17
CA ALA A 82 28.56 -3.78 14.92
C ALA A 82 28.09 -2.31 15.02
N GLN A 83 27.60 -1.89 16.20
CA GLN A 83 27.27 -0.49 16.45
C GLN A 83 28.50 0.41 16.51
N ALA A 84 29.61 -0.07 17.08
CA ALA A 84 30.88 0.66 17.10
C ALA A 84 31.45 0.82 15.68
N GLU A 85 31.43 -0.24 14.87
CA GLU A 85 31.82 -0.18 13.47
C GLU A 85 30.94 0.80 12.68
N ALA A 86 29.60 0.73 12.84
CA ALA A 86 28.69 1.65 12.18
C ALA A 86 28.95 3.12 12.57
N ALA A 87 29.30 3.39 13.82
CA ALA A 87 29.69 4.71 14.29
C ALA A 87 31.02 5.19 13.70
N GLU A 88 32.00 4.29 13.51
CA GLU A 88 33.24 4.61 12.80
C GLU A 88 33.00 4.90 11.32
N TRP A 89 32.18 4.10 10.65
CA TRP A 89 31.78 4.33 9.26
C TRP A 89 31.09 5.67 9.09
N LYS A 90 30.19 6.03 10.02
CA LYS A 90 29.54 7.35 10.03
C LYS A 90 30.56 8.49 10.16
N ARG A 91 31.53 8.39 11.08
CA ARG A 91 32.60 9.40 11.23
C ARG A 91 33.47 9.52 9.99
N ARG A 92 33.84 8.39 9.35
CA ARG A 92 34.62 8.39 8.11
C ARG A 92 33.85 9.05 6.97
N TYR A 93 32.56 8.76 6.87
CA TYR A 93 31.68 9.40 5.88
C TYR A 93 31.56 10.91 6.12
N GLU A 94 31.37 11.35 7.36
CA GLU A 94 31.31 12.79 7.70
C GLU A 94 32.63 13.51 7.40
N LEU A 95 33.78 12.88 7.68
CA LEU A 95 35.10 13.41 7.32
C LEU A 95 35.31 13.50 5.80
N GLU A 96 34.88 12.50 5.06
CA GLU A 96 34.98 12.49 3.60
C GLU A 96 34.05 13.55 2.98
N MET A 97 32.84 13.71 3.51
CA MET A 97 31.93 14.76 3.11
C MET A 97 32.51 16.16 3.40
N ALA A 98 33.11 16.37 4.57
CA ALA A 98 33.78 17.63 4.89
C ALA A 98 35.01 17.89 4.00
N ARG A 99 35.74 16.84 3.61
CA ARG A 99 36.86 16.92 2.67
C ARG A 99 36.37 17.30 1.27
N ASN A 100 35.33 16.64 0.77
CA ASN A 100 34.74 16.94 -0.54
C ASN A 100 34.14 18.35 -0.59
N HIS A 101 33.57 18.82 0.52
CA HIS A 101 33.07 20.19 0.63
C HIS A 101 34.19 21.24 0.66
N LYS A 102 35.38 20.91 1.21
CA LYS A 102 36.58 21.75 1.13
C LYS A 102 37.24 21.72 -0.25
N VAL A 103 37.22 20.57 -0.94
CA VAL A 103 37.71 20.46 -2.31
C VAL A 103 36.85 21.33 -3.22
N MET A 104 35.51 21.26 -3.12
CA MET A 104 34.60 22.14 -3.86
C MET A 104 34.76 23.63 -3.52
N SER A 105 35.06 24.00 -2.27
CA SER A 105 35.32 25.41 -1.92
C SER A 105 36.72 25.90 -2.33
N SER A 106 37.64 25.00 -2.69
CA SER A 106 39.02 25.35 -3.11
C SER A 106 39.18 25.37 -4.64
N THR A 107 38.21 24.85 -5.40
CA THR A 107 38.19 24.89 -6.86
C THR A 107 37.69 26.24 -7.43
N ASP A 108 37.11 27.11 -6.59
CA ASP A 108 36.67 28.47 -6.98
C ASP A 108 37.77 29.55 -6.86
N CYS A 109 39.04 29.16 -6.72
CA CYS A 109 40.16 30.08 -6.49
C CYS A 109 41.41 29.75 -7.30
N ILE A 110 41.30 29.50 -8.62
CA ILE A 110 42.47 29.54 -9.51
C ILE A 110 42.09 30.25 -10.82
N ALA A 111 42.26 31.57 -10.82
CA ALA A 111 42.57 32.34 -12.03
C ALA A 111 43.81 33.20 -11.72
N ASP A 112 44.84 32.99 -12.53
CA ASP A 112 46.24 33.39 -12.36
C ASP A 112 46.46 34.91 -12.47
N PRO A 113 47.39 35.53 -11.70
CA PRO A 113 47.71 36.94 -11.81
C PRO A 113 49.01 37.17 -12.60
N SER A 114 49.00 38.10 -13.57
CA SER A 114 50.24 38.71 -14.03
C SER A 114 50.08 40.20 -14.38
N HIS A 115 51.09 40.96 -13.95
CA HIS A 115 51.46 42.34 -14.25
C HIS A 115 50.86 43.52 -13.44
N ARG A 116 51.60 43.86 -12.36
CA ARG A 116 52.11 45.21 -11.97
C ARG A 116 52.22 46.18 -13.16
N GLU A 117 51.98 47.49 -13.09
CA GLU A 117 52.34 48.48 -12.07
C GLU A 117 51.73 49.89 -12.41
N GLN A 118 51.56 50.72 -11.38
CA GLN A 118 51.61 52.21 -11.32
C GLN A 118 50.43 53.14 -11.74
N ASN A 119 50.06 53.95 -10.73
CA ASN A 119 49.77 55.40 -10.71
C ASN A 119 48.32 55.96 -10.77
N ASN A 120 47.95 56.52 -9.60
CA ASN A 120 47.35 57.84 -9.31
C ASN A 120 46.07 58.34 -10.02
N GLY A 121 45.08 58.71 -9.20
CA GLY A 121 44.27 59.92 -9.39
C GLY A 121 42.79 59.70 -9.73
N PRO A 122 41.85 60.45 -9.11
CA PRO A 122 40.41 60.19 -9.24
C PRO A 122 39.75 60.98 -10.39
N ASP A 123 38.48 60.62 -10.63
CA ASP A 123 37.35 61.48 -11.02
C ASP A 123 36.68 61.23 -12.40
N CYS A 124 35.35 61.24 -12.33
CA CYS A 124 34.35 61.64 -13.33
C CYS A 124 34.08 60.84 -14.64
N GLN A 125 32.77 60.56 -14.80
CA GLN A 125 31.92 60.65 -16.00
C GLN A 125 31.77 59.43 -16.97
N ARG A 126 30.49 59.02 -17.09
CA ARG A 126 29.78 58.45 -18.26
C ARG A 126 30.00 59.31 -19.53
N PRO A 127 29.58 58.91 -20.76
CA PRO A 127 28.99 57.63 -21.19
C PRO A 127 29.48 57.15 -22.59
N GLU A 128 28.81 56.09 -23.07
CA GLU A 128 28.29 55.95 -24.45
C GLU A 128 29.14 55.36 -25.59
N THR A 129 28.56 54.29 -26.18
CA THR A 129 28.51 53.93 -27.62
C THR A 129 29.83 53.56 -28.31
N SER A 130 29.93 52.61 -29.23
CA SER A 130 28.95 51.84 -30.00
C SER A 130 29.70 50.80 -30.84
N THR A 131 28.98 49.74 -31.19
CA THR A 131 28.95 49.03 -32.49
C THR A 131 30.18 48.38 -33.11
N ASP A 132 29.83 47.28 -33.78
CA ASP A 132 30.43 46.65 -34.95
C ASP A 132 31.50 45.58 -34.69
N SER A 133 31.14 44.30 -34.75
CA SER A 133 30.66 43.46 -35.88
C SER A 133 31.81 42.71 -36.56
N TYR A 134 31.46 41.57 -37.19
CA TYR A 134 32.26 40.65 -38.00
C TYR A 134 32.80 39.36 -37.33
N GLU A 135 31.96 38.33 -37.40
CA GLU A 135 32.30 36.94 -37.80
C GLU A 135 32.83 36.88 -39.27
N PRO A 136 33.18 35.72 -39.88
CA PRO A 136 33.57 34.39 -39.37
C PRO A 136 34.81 33.81 -40.12
N GLY A 137 35.29 32.61 -39.74
CA GLY A 137 36.31 31.91 -40.53
C GLY A 137 36.45 30.42 -40.21
N ASN A 138 35.88 29.60 -41.10
CA ASN A 138 35.84 28.13 -41.12
C ASN A 138 37.19 27.41 -41.34
N HIS A 139 37.13 26.10 -41.05
CA HIS A 139 37.91 24.94 -41.53
C HIS A 139 38.79 24.27 -40.46
N ALA A 140 38.96 22.95 -40.38
CA ALA A 140 38.23 21.75 -40.81
C ALA A 140 39.03 20.55 -40.24
N ASN A 141 38.31 19.50 -39.81
CA ASN A 141 38.70 18.08 -39.75
C ASN A 141 40.03 17.63 -39.09
N GLY A 142 39.86 16.86 -38.01
CA GLY A 142 40.85 15.88 -37.53
C GLY A 142 40.15 14.86 -36.62
N LYS A 143 39.96 13.64 -37.13
CA LYS A 143 39.44 12.50 -36.37
C LYS A 143 40.46 12.05 -35.32
N SER A 144 40.01 11.87 -34.08
CA SER A 144 40.63 10.99 -33.10
C SER A 144 39.55 10.50 -32.15
N GLU A 145 39.48 9.18 -32.00
CA GLU A 145 38.60 8.47 -31.07
C GLU A 145 38.96 8.85 -29.63
N ASP A 146 37.97 9.30 -28.86
CA ASP A 146 38.05 9.41 -27.41
C ASP A 146 36.82 8.75 -26.78
N PHE A 147 37.11 7.85 -25.85
CA PHE A 147 36.17 7.21 -24.95
C PHE A 147 35.43 8.28 -24.14
N LEU A 148 34.15 8.47 -24.43
CA LEU A 148 33.30 9.40 -23.70
C LEU A 148 32.80 8.76 -22.39
N VAL A 149 33.50 9.08 -21.30
CA VAL A 149 32.89 9.24 -19.98
C VAL A 149 32.20 10.61 -19.97
N ASN A 150 30.87 10.63 -19.92
CA ASN A 150 30.02 11.74 -19.47
C ASN A 150 28.61 11.13 -19.26
N GLY A 151 27.87 11.38 -18.19
CA GLY A 151 27.74 12.67 -17.52
C GLY A 151 26.61 13.45 -18.20
N ILE A 152 25.42 13.39 -17.58
CA ILE A 152 24.29 14.33 -17.70
C ILE A 152 23.44 14.22 -18.98
N CYS A 153 22.11 14.12 -18.82
CA CYS A 153 21.15 15.09 -19.39
C CYS A 153 19.70 14.76 -19.02
N SER A 154 19.16 15.62 -18.16
CA SER A 154 17.77 16.05 -18.15
C SER A 154 17.29 16.33 -19.58
N HIS A 155 16.31 15.58 -20.06
CA HIS A 155 15.68 15.89 -21.34
C HIS A 155 14.62 16.96 -21.17
N GLU A 156 14.97 18.14 -21.64
CA GLU A 156 14.06 19.22 -21.98
C GLU A 156 13.04 18.80 -23.05
N ILE A 157 11.94 19.52 -23.00
CA ILE A 157 10.75 19.47 -23.82
C ILE A 157 11.10 19.81 -25.27
N LEU A 158 10.92 18.86 -26.18
CA LEU A 158 10.79 19.17 -27.60
C LEU A 158 9.34 19.58 -27.88
N GLN A 159 9.13 20.88 -28.02
CA GLN A 159 8.09 21.41 -28.89
C GLN A 159 8.50 21.09 -30.32
N ASP A 160 7.63 20.42 -31.08
CA ASP A 160 7.70 20.51 -32.52
C ASP A 160 6.30 20.80 -33.06
N GLY A 161 6.19 21.98 -33.67
CA GLY A 161 5.01 22.44 -34.38
C GLY A 161 5.10 21.99 -35.82
N GLY A 162 4.16 21.13 -36.22
CA GLY A 162 3.94 20.78 -37.61
C GLY A 162 2.44 20.77 -37.90
N ALA A 163 1.94 21.86 -38.47
CA ALA A 163 0.60 21.93 -39.02
C ALA A 163 0.51 21.06 -40.27
N SER A 164 -0.41 20.10 -40.29
CA SER A 164 -0.99 19.61 -41.55
C SER A 164 -2.49 19.40 -41.37
N SER A 165 -3.21 20.19 -42.16
CA SER A 165 -4.66 20.15 -42.37
C SER A 165 -5.11 18.79 -42.93
N ASP A 166 -6.39 18.50 -42.71
CA ASP A 166 -7.24 17.53 -43.44
C ASP A 166 -7.39 16.12 -42.87
N ALA A 167 -8.16 16.04 -41.78
CA ALA A 167 -9.21 15.03 -41.64
C ALA A 167 -10.43 15.64 -40.90
N LYS A 168 -11.26 16.39 -41.63
CA LYS A 168 -12.56 16.85 -41.11
C LYS A 168 -13.56 15.68 -41.08
N ALA A 169 -14.34 15.66 -40.00
CA ALA A 169 -15.66 15.05 -39.84
C ALA A 169 -15.76 13.58 -39.39
N VAL A 170 -15.31 13.30 -38.16
CA VAL A 170 -16.14 12.56 -37.19
C VAL A 170 -16.12 13.35 -35.88
N GLN A 171 -17.06 14.28 -35.76
CA GLN A 171 -17.22 15.11 -34.58
C GLN A 171 -17.96 14.31 -33.50
N ASN A 172 -17.26 13.38 -32.85
CA ASN A 172 -17.69 12.95 -31.51
C ASN A 172 -17.48 14.16 -30.60
N ARG A 173 -18.56 14.71 -30.03
CA ARG A 173 -18.49 15.69 -28.95
C ARG A 173 -17.75 15.06 -27.78
N MET A 174 -16.42 15.17 -27.77
CA MET A 174 -15.60 14.85 -26.61
C MET A 174 -15.96 15.89 -25.56
N MET A 175 -16.78 15.52 -24.59
CA MET A 175 -17.10 16.35 -23.43
C MET A 175 -15.77 16.71 -22.77
N ARG A 176 -15.48 18.01 -22.65
CA ARG A 176 -14.22 18.48 -22.06
C ARG A 176 -14.21 18.10 -20.59
N LYS A 177 -13.23 17.28 -20.21
CA LYS A 177 -13.04 16.75 -18.86
C LYS A 177 -12.80 17.88 -17.87
N ALA A 178 -13.27 17.70 -16.64
CA ALA A 178 -13.05 18.71 -15.62
C ALA A 178 -11.57 18.81 -15.23
N SER A 179 -11.01 20.02 -15.35
CA SER A 179 -9.68 20.32 -14.81
C SER A 179 -9.78 20.73 -13.34
N PHE A 180 -8.75 20.41 -12.56
CA PHE A 180 -8.63 20.83 -11.18
C PHE A 180 -7.19 21.23 -10.86
N LYS A 181 -7.02 22.05 -9.83
CA LYS A 181 -5.72 22.38 -9.23
C LYS A 181 -5.57 21.63 -7.92
N LEU A 182 -4.35 21.14 -7.67
CA LEU A 182 -3.95 20.67 -6.35
C LEU A 182 -3.14 21.77 -5.69
N SER A 183 -3.57 22.16 -4.49
CA SER A 183 -2.83 23.09 -3.63
C SER A 183 -2.49 22.40 -2.33
N TRP A 184 -1.31 22.63 -1.80
CA TRP A 184 -0.93 22.19 -0.45
C TRP A 184 -0.43 23.34 0.40
N TRP A 185 -0.80 23.30 1.66
CA TRP A 185 -0.55 24.39 2.61
C TRP A 185 0.82 24.24 3.27
N CYS A 186 1.73 25.18 2.99
CA CYS A 186 3.00 25.31 3.70
C CYS A 186 2.90 26.42 4.75
N LYS A 187 2.73 26.07 6.02
CA LYS A 187 2.99 27.03 7.11
C LYS A 187 4.51 27.21 7.23
N GLY A 188 5.04 28.27 6.65
CA GLY A 188 6.41 28.75 6.89
C GLY A 188 6.42 29.73 8.06
N ASP A 189 7.56 29.84 8.75
CA ASP A 189 7.73 30.73 9.92
C ASP A 189 7.59 32.22 9.58
N ASP A 190 7.66 32.62 8.31
CA ASP A 190 7.33 33.98 7.87
C ASP A 190 6.72 33.95 6.45
N GLY A 191 5.39 34.03 6.37
CA GLY A 191 4.65 34.25 5.13
C GLY A 191 3.98 33.00 4.53
N ASN A 192 2.64 33.06 4.42
CA ASN A 192 1.79 32.15 3.65
C ASN A 192 2.30 32.02 2.19
N GLN A 193 3.10 31.01 1.88
CA GLN A 193 3.34 30.59 0.51
C GLN A 193 2.66 29.25 0.26
N ASP A 194 1.44 29.31 -0.26
CA ASP A 194 0.77 28.18 -0.88
C ASP A 194 1.53 27.80 -2.16
N LYS A 195 1.98 26.54 -2.27
CA LYS A 195 2.48 26.01 -3.54
C LYS A 195 1.30 25.40 -4.30
N HIS A 196 1.23 25.71 -5.60
CA HIS A 196 0.18 25.25 -6.49
C HIS A 196 0.78 24.37 -7.58
N ASP A 197 0.34 23.11 -7.68
CA ASP A 197 0.52 22.31 -8.90
C ASP A 197 -0.82 22.23 -9.64
N ILE A 198 -0.80 22.62 -10.90
CA ILE A 198 -1.95 22.42 -11.78
C ILE A 198 -1.87 21.00 -12.32
N VAL A 199 -2.80 20.14 -11.93
CA VAL A 199 -2.91 18.79 -12.49
C VAL A 199 -4.13 18.74 -13.41
N SER A 200 -3.91 18.96 -14.70
CA SER A 200 -4.93 18.70 -15.71
C SER A 200 -5.06 17.19 -15.91
N PHE A 201 -6.28 16.66 -15.74
CA PHE A 201 -6.57 15.23 -15.85
C PHE A 201 -6.42 14.67 -17.28
N GLU A 202 -6.12 15.51 -18.29
CA GLU A 202 -5.75 15.10 -19.66
C GLU A 202 -4.38 14.40 -19.73
N LYS A 203 -3.43 14.78 -18.86
CA LYS A 203 -2.12 14.12 -18.72
C LYS A 203 -2.04 13.19 -17.51
N GLY A 204 -2.93 13.38 -16.52
CA GLY A 204 -3.22 12.47 -15.42
C GLY A 204 -2.06 12.08 -14.47
N ASN A 205 -0.87 12.62 -14.70
CA ASN A 205 0.27 12.48 -13.80
C ASN A 205 0.16 13.50 -12.67
N ILE A 206 -0.28 13.06 -11.48
CA ILE A 206 -0.05 13.80 -10.24
C ILE A 206 1.40 13.53 -9.83
N THR A 207 2.36 14.19 -10.48
CA THR A 207 3.78 14.14 -10.08
C THR A 207 4.07 15.36 -9.21
N THR A 208 4.06 15.20 -7.89
CA THR A 208 4.46 16.27 -6.97
C THR A 208 5.98 16.36 -6.94
N ALA A 209 6.53 17.55 -7.27
CA ALA A 209 7.98 17.79 -7.35
C ALA A 209 8.70 17.84 -5.98
N GLY A 210 7.99 17.59 -4.89
CA GLY A 210 8.54 17.52 -3.54
C GLY A 210 7.44 17.12 -2.57
N ARG A 211 7.49 15.88 -2.08
CA ARG A 211 6.47 15.26 -1.24
C ARG A 211 6.59 15.74 0.20
N THR A 212 6.13 16.96 0.47
CA THR A 212 5.99 17.44 1.85
C THR A 212 4.74 16.83 2.49
N SER A 213 4.84 16.43 3.77
CA SER A 213 3.83 15.80 4.63
C SER A 213 2.59 16.67 4.94
N LYS A 214 2.07 17.39 3.95
CA LYS A 214 1.11 18.48 4.10
C LYS A 214 -0.25 18.10 3.53
N GLN A 215 -1.30 18.66 4.13
CA GLN A 215 -2.68 18.46 3.68
C GLN A 215 -2.84 18.95 2.25
N ILE A 216 -3.35 18.07 1.39
CA ILE A 216 -3.57 18.35 -0.03
C ILE A 216 -5.04 18.73 -0.21
N SER A 217 -5.29 19.83 -0.90
CA SER A 217 -6.61 20.32 -1.23
C SER A 217 -6.81 20.35 -2.74
N LEU A 218 -7.93 19.77 -3.19
CA LEU A 218 -8.37 19.76 -4.57
C LEU A 218 -9.39 20.86 -4.79
N LYS A 219 -9.13 21.71 -5.80
CA LYS A 219 -10.05 22.75 -6.25
C LYS A 219 -10.38 22.54 -7.72
N TRP A 220 -11.66 22.36 -8.03
CA TRP A 220 -12.14 22.30 -9.41
C TRP A 220 -11.92 23.65 -10.10
N GLU A 221 -11.33 23.64 -11.29
CA GLU A 221 -11.32 24.81 -12.17
C GLU A 221 -12.60 24.87 -12.99
N THR A 222 -13.09 23.70 -13.39
CA THR A 222 -14.35 23.50 -14.08
C THR A 222 -15.17 22.49 -13.31
N ASN A 223 -16.48 22.73 -13.21
CA ASN A 223 -17.37 21.82 -12.50
C ASN A 223 -17.34 20.41 -13.13
N PRO A 224 -17.20 19.35 -12.31
CA PRO A 224 -17.30 17.97 -12.79
C PRO A 224 -18.64 17.74 -13.47
N GLN A 225 -18.63 17.01 -14.58
CA GLN A 225 -19.80 16.70 -15.42
C GLN A 225 -20.14 15.22 -15.39
N THR A 226 -19.16 14.36 -15.12
CA THR A 226 -19.32 12.90 -15.23
C THR A 226 -18.89 12.20 -13.95
N VAL A 227 -19.80 11.41 -13.38
CA VAL A 227 -19.57 10.60 -12.17
C VAL A 227 -19.68 9.13 -12.52
N LEU A 228 -18.71 8.35 -12.05
CA LEU A 228 -18.75 6.90 -12.05
C LEU A 228 -19.18 6.39 -10.67
N ILE A 229 -20.21 5.54 -10.59
CA ILE A 229 -20.63 4.90 -9.34
C ILE A 229 -20.30 3.41 -9.38
N LEU A 230 -19.54 2.96 -8.39
CA LEU A 230 -19.16 1.55 -8.20
C LEU A 230 -19.78 1.04 -6.90
N THR A 231 -20.31 -0.18 -6.93
CA THR A 231 -21.14 -0.68 -5.83
C THR A 231 -20.65 -2.04 -5.34
N LYS A 232 -20.72 -2.27 -4.02
CA LYS A 232 -20.56 -3.62 -3.46
C LYS A 232 -21.62 -4.56 -4.06
N PRO A 233 -21.25 -5.73 -4.57
CA PRO A 233 -22.19 -6.68 -5.13
C PRO A 233 -23.08 -7.33 -4.07
N ASN A 234 -24.23 -7.86 -4.51
CA ASN A 234 -25.14 -8.69 -3.71
C ASN A 234 -25.63 -8.03 -2.40
N SER A 235 -25.80 -6.71 -2.39
CA SER A 235 -26.34 -5.98 -1.24
C SER A 235 -27.59 -5.17 -1.63
N VAL A 236 -28.73 -5.53 -1.04
CA VAL A 236 -30.00 -4.86 -1.31
C VAL A 236 -29.96 -3.40 -0.86
N SER A 237 -29.39 -3.12 0.32
CA SER A 237 -29.25 -1.76 0.85
C SER A 237 -28.41 -0.87 -0.08
N VAL A 238 -27.31 -1.41 -0.61
CA VAL A 238 -26.46 -0.70 -1.59
C VAL A 238 -27.22 -0.41 -2.87
N ARG A 239 -28.00 -1.37 -3.38
CA ARG A 239 -28.80 -1.19 -4.61
C ARG A 239 -29.84 -0.07 -4.45
N ILE A 240 -30.58 -0.07 -3.33
CA ILE A 240 -31.59 0.97 -3.03
C ILE A 240 -30.91 2.35 -2.93
N LEU A 241 -29.81 2.44 -2.18
CA LEU A 241 -29.06 3.69 -2.05
C LEU A 241 -28.53 4.17 -3.41
N CYS A 242 -27.98 3.27 -4.21
CA CYS A 242 -27.47 3.58 -5.55
C CYS A 242 -28.58 4.18 -6.42
N ALA A 243 -29.77 3.57 -6.46
CA ALA A 243 -30.90 4.10 -7.22
C ALA A 243 -31.31 5.51 -6.75
N GLN A 244 -31.35 5.74 -5.43
CA GLN A 244 -31.65 7.07 -4.86
C GLN A 244 -30.59 8.10 -5.20
N MET A 245 -29.31 7.74 -5.09
CA MET A 245 -28.18 8.61 -5.43
C MET A 245 -28.17 8.97 -6.91
N VAL A 246 -28.41 8.00 -7.79
CA VAL A 246 -28.49 8.20 -9.24
C VAL A 246 -29.59 9.19 -9.61
N ARG A 247 -30.79 9.06 -9.01
CA ARG A 247 -31.89 10.03 -9.19
C ARG A 247 -31.46 11.43 -8.76
N TRP A 248 -30.90 11.54 -7.55
CA TRP A 248 -30.49 12.84 -7.00
C TRP A 248 -29.41 13.53 -7.84
N LEU A 249 -28.37 12.79 -8.25
CA LEU A 249 -27.29 13.32 -9.10
C LEU A 249 -27.81 13.78 -10.47
N LYS A 250 -28.81 13.08 -11.02
CA LYS A 250 -29.40 13.46 -12.31
C LYS A 250 -30.28 14.70 -12.20
N GLU A 251 -31.13 14.76 -11.19
CA GLU A 251 -32.16 15.80 -11.04
C GLU A 251 -31.59 17.11 -10.50
N HIS A 252 -30.73 17.03 -9.47
CA HIS A 252 -30.22 18.22 -8.78
C HIS A 252 -28.88 18.69 -9.32
N GLN A 253 -27.96 17.76 -9.61
CA GLN A 253 -26.60 18.09 -10.06
C GLN A 253 -26.45 18.09 -11.59
N LYS A 254 -27.43 17.52 -12.32
CA LYS A 254 -27.44 17.40 -13.79
C LYS A 254 -26.20 16.69 -14.35
N LEU A 255 -25.64 15.75 -13.60
CA LEU A 255 -24.42 15.02 -13.97
C LEU A 255 -24.73 13.85 -14.93
N ASN A 256 -23.72 13.49 -15.71
CA ASN A 256 -23.71 12.25 -16.50
C ASN A 256 -23.25 11.11 -15.61
N ILE A 257 -23.99 10.01 -15.62
CA ILE A 257 -23.80 8.92 -14.67
C ILE A 257 -23.31 7.69 -15.42
N PHE A 258 -22.16 7.19 -15.00
CA PHE A 258 -21.60 5.91 -15.40
C PHE A 258 -21.70 4.92 -14.23
N VAL A 259 -22.04 3.67 -14.54
CA VAL A 259 -22.03 2.57 -13.56
C VAL A 259 -21.53 1.29 -14.23
N GLU A 260 -21.24 0.27 -13.43
CA GLU A 260 -20.85 -1.04 -13.95
C GLU A 260 -21.99 -1.71 -14.74
N PRO A 261 -21.69 -2.57 -15.74
CA PRO A 261 -22.71 -3.25 -16.53
C PRO A 261 -23.77 -3.98 -15.68
N ARG A 262 -23.33 -4.63 -14.60
CA ARG A 262 -24.20 -5.30 -13.61
C ARG A 262 -25.19 -4.33 -12.97
N VAL A 263 -24.73 -3.13 -12.59
CA VAL A 263 -25.54 -2.12 -11.91
C VAL A 263 -26.58 -1.52 -12.86
N ILE A 264 -26.26 -1.38 -14.16
CA ILE A 264 -27.27 -0.98 -15.15
C ILE A 264 -28.43 -1.96 -15.19
N SER A 265 -28.15 -3.26 -15.25
CA SER A 265 -29.19 -4.29 -15.29
C SER A 265 -30.08 -4.23 -14.05
N GLU A 266 -29.49 -4.01 -12.86
CA GLU A 266 -30.21 -3.85 -11.61
C GLU A 266 -31.10 -2.60 -11.60
N LEU A 267 -30.60 -1.46 -12.06
CA LEU A 267 -31.36 -0.20 -12.13
C LEU A 267 -32.51 -0.28 -13.14
N LEU A 268 -32.28 -0.84 -14.34
CA LEU A 268 -33.31 -0.97 -15.36
C LEU A 268 -34.41 -1.96 -14.98
N ALA A 269 -34.09 -2.98 -14.17
CA ALA A 269 -35.08 -3.87 -13.59
C ALA A 269 -35.99 -3.16 -12.56
N GLU A 270 -35.47 -2.15 -11.85
CA GLU A 270 -36.25 -1.33 -10.93
C GLU A 270 -37.15 -0.32 -11.67
N SER A 271 -36.62 0.37 -12.69
CA SER A 271 -37.39 1.37 -13.43
C SER A 271 -36.78 1.71 -14.81
N SER A 272 -37.66 1.97 -15.79
CA SER A 272 -37.28 2.49 -17.11
C SER A 272 -36.74 3.92 -17.06
N TYR A 273 -36.89 4.63 -15.93
CA TYR A 273 -36.32 5.96 -15.69
C TYR A 273 -34.79 5.97 -15.90
N PHE A 274 -34.09 4.89 -15.55
CA PHE A 274 -32.62 4.82 -15.56
C PHE A 274 -31.99 4.61 -16.95
N LYS A 275 -32.75 4.72 -18.05
CA LYS A 275 -32.24 4.57 -19.43
C LYS A 275 -31.13 5.55 -19.82
N PHE A 276 -30.99 6.66 -19.10
CA PHE A 276 -29.93 7.65 -19.35
C PHE A 276 -28.57 7.26 -18.77
N VAL A 277 -28.51 6.24 -17.90
CA VAL A 277 -27.28 5.78 -17.25
C VAL A 277 -26.39 5.05 -18.27
N GLN A 278 -25.10 5.34 -18.24
CA GLN A 278 -24.10 4.81 -19.18
C GLN A 278 -23.21 3.75 -18.50
N SER A 279 -22.63 2.86 -19.32
CA SER A 279 -21.66 1.84 -18.90
C SER A 279 -20.67 1.62 -20.04
N TRP A 280 -19.57 0.94 -19.75
CA TRP A 280 -18.65 0.38 -20.75
C TRP A 280 -19.13 -0.99 -21.23
N LYS A 281 -18.61 -1.41 -22.39
CA LYS A 281 -18.91 -2.71 -23.01
C LYS A 281 -17.76 -3.70 -22.95
N ASP A 282 -16.53 -3.20 -23.05
CA ASP A 282 -15.31 -4.01 -23.14
C ASP A 282 -14.15 -3.37 -22.35
N ASP A 283 -13.05 -4.12 -22.24
CA ASP A 283 -11.85 -3.70 -21.51
C ASP A 283 -11.12 -2.50 -22.15
N SER A 284 -11.33 -2.28 -23.46
CA SER A 284 -10.78 -1.12 -24.16
C SER A 284 -11.45 0.18 -23.70
N GLU A 285 -12.76 0.11 -23.40
CA GLU A 285 -13.51 1.22 -22.82
C GLU A 285 -13.13 1.47 -21.36
N ILE A 286 -12.84 0.43 -20.57
CA ILE A 286 -12.33 0.56 -19.20
C ILE A 286 -11.00 1.31 -19.20
N SER A 287 -10.09 0.95 -20.11
CA SER A 287 -8.79 1.61 -20.25
C SER A 287 -8.92 3.11 -20.54
N ARG A 288 -9.99 3.52 -21.24
CA ARG A 288 -10.31 4.92 -21.56
C ARG A 288 -11.20 5.59 -20.51
N LEU A 289 -11.68 4.89 -19.49
CA LEU A 289 -12.61 5.41 -18.49
C LEU A 289 -12.02 6.61 -17.74
N HIS A 290 -10.72 6.57 -17.46
CA HIS A 290 -10.01 7.67 -16.83
C HIS A 290 -10.16 8.98 -17.62
N SER A 291 -10.36 8.96 -18.94
CA SER A 291 -10.55 10.15 -19.79
C SER A 291 -11.98 10.67 -19.82
N LYS A 292 -12.97 9.83 -19.50
CA LYS A 292 -14.40 10.16 -19.56
C LYS A 292 -14.98 10.60 -18.20
N VAL A 293 -14.39 10.12 -17.10
CA VAL A 293 -14.91 10.28 -15.74
C VAL A 293 -14.14 11.38 -15.00
N ASP A 294 -14.87 12.28 -14.34
CA ASP A 294 -14.31 13.36 -13.53
C ASP A 294 -14.20 12.98 -12.04
N LEU A 295 -15.16 12.19 -11.56
CA LEU A 295 -15.28 11.78 -10.16
C LEU A 295 -15.73 10.32 -10.06
N VAL A 296 -15.15 9.56 -9.13
CA VAL A 296 -15.59 8.19 -8.82
C VAL A 296 -16.26 8.19 -7.44
N VAL A 297 -17.42 7.58 -7.33
CA VAL A 297 -18.13 7.36 -6.07
C VAL A 297 -18.18 5.87 -5.81
N THR A 298 -17.78 5.43 -4.63
CA THR A 298 -17.88 4.01 -4.24
C THR A 298 -18.90 3.83 -3.13
N LEU A 299 -19.83 2.91 -3.30
CA LEU A 299 -20.83 2.51 -2.31
C LEU A 299 -20.46 1.13 -1.76
N GLY A 300 -19.76 1.08 -0.64
CA GLY A 300 -19.29 -0.17 -0.06
C GLY A 300 -18.23 -0.01 1.02
N GLY A 301 -17.35 -1.00 1.14
CA GLY A 301 -16.21 -0.95 2.07
C GLY A 301 -14.89 -0.72 1.35
N ASP A 302 -13.78 -0.92 2.05
CA ASP A 302 -12.43 -0.78 1.50
C ASP A 302 -12.22 -1.64 0.24
N GLY A 303 -12.79 -2.85 0.19
CA GLY A 303 -12.74 -3.71 -0.99
C GLY A 303 -13.38 -3.11 -2.25
N THR A 304 -14.36 -2.21 -2.11
CA THR A 304 -14.95 -1.47 -3.24
C THR A 304 -14.00 -0.36 -3.71
N VAL A 305 -13.20 0.22 -2.82
CA VAL A 305 -12.15 1.19 -3.18
C VAL A 305 -10.99 0.49 -3.89
N LEU A 306 -10.58 -0.69 -3.43
CA LEU A 306 -9.60 -1.53 -4.15
C LEU A 306 -10.08 -1.89 -5.55
N TRP A 307 -11.36 -2.27 -5.67
CA TRP A 307 -11.98 -2.52 -6.97
C TRP A 307 -11.91 -1.29 -7.86
N ALA A 308 -12.33 -0.13 -7.35
CA ALA A 308 -12.28 1.14 -8.07
C ALA A 308 -10.86 1.44 -8.60
N ALA A 309 -9.85 1.35 -7.73
CA ALA A 309 -8.46 1.60 -8.10
C ALA A 309 -7.94 0.60 -9.16
N SER A 310 -8.35 -0.67 -9.08
CA SER A 310 -7.90 -1.72 -10.00
C SER A 310 -8.36 -1.51 -11.45
N MET A 311 -9.48 -0.80 -11.65
CA MET A 311 -10.00 -0.49 -12.99
C MET A 311 -9.15 0.56 -13.73
N PHE A 312 -8.34 1.34 -13.01
CA PHE A 312 -7.54 2.41 -13.59
C PHE A 312 -6.06 2.02 -13.61
N LYS A 313 -5.56 1.55 -14.76
CA LYS A 313 -4.14 1.19 -14.96
C LYS A 313 -3.19 2.39 -15.05
N GLY A 314 -3.73 3.61 -15.00
CA GLY A 314 -2.96 4.85 -15.04
C GLY A 314 -3.53 5.88 -14.08
N PRO A 315 -3.73 7.13 -14.52
CA PRO A 315 -4.36 8.19 -13.73
C PRO A 315 -5.74 7.79 -13.18
N VAL A 316 -6.00 8.12 -11.92
CA VAL A 316 -7.24 7.73 -11.21
C VAL A 316 -8.02 8.97 -10.80
N PRO A 317 -9.26 9.19 -11.30
CA PRO A 317 -10.05 10.34 -10.88
C PRO A 317 -10.29 10.31 -9.36
N PRO A 318 -10.51 11.48 -8.71
CA PRO A 318 -10.79 11.54 -7.28
C PRO A 318 -11.91 10.58 -6.88
N ILE A 319 -11.62 9.71 -5.91
CA ILE A 319 -12.56 8.73 -5.37
C ILE A 319 -13.23 9.30 -4.11
N VAL A 320 -14.55 9.22 -4.06
CA VAL A 320 -15.40 9.59 -2.92
C VAL A 320 -16.03 8.32 -2.35
N PRO A 321 -15.46 7.78 -1.25
CA PRO A 321 -15.87 6.47 -0.76
C PRO A 321 -16.88 6.55 0.40
N PHE A 322 -18.08 6.04 0.17
CA PHE A 322 -19.14 5.93 1.17
C PHE A 322 -19.21 4.53 1.78
N SER A 323 -19.15 4.48 3.11
CA SER A 323 -19.43 3.29 3.92
C SER A 323 -20.94 3.09 4.09
N LEU A 324 -21.38 1.83 4.07
CA LEU A 324 -22.77 1.41 4.33
C LEU A 324 -22.90 0.52 5.58
N GLY A 325 -21.91 0.56 6.47
CA GLY A 325 -21.78 -0.32 7.63
C GLY A 325 -20.63 0.13 8.51
N SER A 326 -19.80 -0.81 8.97
CA SER A 326 -18.59 -0.48 9.74
C SER A 326 -17.65 0.44 8.95
N LEU A 327 -17.12 1.46 9.62
CA LEU A 327 -16.13 2.38 9.05
C LEU A 327 -14.86 1.62 8.67
N GLY A 328 -14.42 1.77 7.42
CA GLY A 328 -13.13 1.25 6.94
C GLY A 328 -12.01 2.28 7.08
N PHE A 329 -10.79 1.89 6.73
CA PHE A 329 -9.64 2.81 6.70
C PHE A 329 -9.62 3.67 5.43
N MET A 330 -10.44 3.33 4.43
CA MET A 330 -10.53 4.03 3.16
C MET A 330 -11.89 4.64 2.88
N THR A 331 -12.89 4.45 3.75
CA THR A 331 -14.29 4.88 3.54
C THR A 331 -14.80 5.88 4.58
N PRO A 332 -14.21 7.10 4.70
CA PRO A 332 -14.55 8.07 5.75
C PRO A 332 -16.00 8.60 5.71
N PHE A 333 -16.70 8.51 4.58
CA PHE A 333 -18.03 9.11 4.44
C PHE A 333 -19.15 8.12 4.78
N HIS A 334 -20.10 8.55 5.59
CA HIS A 334 -21.29 7.75 5.90
C HIS A 334 -22.32 7.92 4.78
N SER A 335 -22.88 6.80 4.29
CA SER A 335 -23.83 6.83 3.18
C SER A 335 -25.10 7.64 3.44
N GLU A 336 -25.50 7.84 4.70
CA GLU A 336 -26.72 8.57 5.06
C GLU A 336 -26.64 10.06 4.68
N HIS A 337 -25.43 10.63 4.72
CA HIS A 337 -25.17 12.04 4.46
C HIS A 337 -24.61 12.29 3.05
N TYR A 338 -24.89 11.40 2.09
CA TYR A 338 -24.27 11.49 0.76
C TYR A 338 -24.58 12.79 0.01
N ARG A 339 -25.77 13.37 0.22
CA ARG A 339 -26.21 14.59 -0.47
C ARG A 339 -25.34 15.79 -0.09
N ASP A 340 -25.23 16.04 1.21
CA ASP A 340 -24.44 17.15 1.75
C ASP A 340 -22.94 16.96 1.43
N CYS A 341 -22.44 15.72 1.57
CA CYS A 341 -21.07 15.38 1.24
C CYS A 341 -20.76 15.64 -0.24
N LEU A 342 -21.58 15.13 -1.16
CA LEU A 342 -21.37 15.32 -2.60
C LEU A 342 -21.55 16.79 -3.00
N ASP A 343 -22.53 17.52 -2.44
CA ASP A 343 -22.68 18.96 -2.69
C ASP A 343 -21.45 19.76 -2.27
N SER A 344 -20.86 19.42 -1.12
CA SER A 344 -19.60 20.02 -0.69
C SER A 344 -18.46 19.68 -1.65
N ILE A 345 -18.34 18.41 -2.05
CA ILE A 345 -17.25 17.93 -2.91
C ILE A 345 -17.31 18.52 -4.32
N LEU A 346 -18.49 18.63 -4.90
CA LEU A 346 -18.70 19.19 -6.25
C LEU A 346 -18.42 20.70 -6.28
N ARG A 347 -18.68 21.42 -5.18
CA ARG A 347 -18.35 22.85 -5.04
C ARG A 347 -16.87 23.10 -4.78
N GLY A 348 -16.25 22.24 -3.97
CA GLY A 348 -14.86 22.38 -3.50
C GLY A 348 -14.63 23.62 -2.61
N PRO A 349 -13.39 23.81 -2.11
CA PRO A 349 -12.25 22.90 -2.17
C PRO A 349 -12.41 21.67 -1.26
N VAL A 350 -11.75 20.56 -1.60
CA VAL A 350 -11.87 19.27 -0.90
C VAL A 350 -10.51 18.79 -0.43
N SER A 351 -10.40 18.37 0.83
CA SER A 351 -9.21 17.67 1.33
C SER A 351 -9.09 16.31 0.65
N ILE A 352 -7.90 15.96 0.14
CA ILE A 352 -7.64 14.64 -0.44
C ILE A 352 -6.39 14.00 0.17
N THR A 353 -6.41 12.67 0.24
CA THR A 353 -5.24 11.84 0.48
C THR A 353 -4.81 11.22 -0.85
N LEU A 354 -3.51 11.30 -1.18
CA LEU A 354 -2.94 10.55 -2.30
C LEU A 354 -2.45 9.20 -1.78
N ARG A 355 -3.24 8.15 -1.99
CA ARG A 355 -2.89 6.79 -1.57
C ARG A 355 -1.99 6.15 -2.62
N HIS A 356 -0.75 5.86 -2.24
CA HIS A 356 0.24 5.31 -3.16
C HIS A 356 -0.09 3.88 -3.58
N ARG A 357 0.41 3.47 -4.75
CA ARG A 357 0.30 2.11 -5.28
C ARG A 357 1.67 1.50 -5.51
N LEU A 358 1.80 0.19 -5.33
CA LEU A 358 2.94 -0.56 -5.83
C LEU A 358 2.71 -0.90 -7.30
N GLN A 359 3.79 -0.86 -8.08
CA GLN A 359 3.88 -1.38 -9.42
C GLN A 359 4.75 -2.64 -9.41
N CYS A 360 4.13 -3.76 -9.77
CA CYS A 360 4.74 -5.08 -9.69
C CYS A 360 4.94 -5.68 -11.08
N TYR A 361 6.09 -6.33 -11.27
CA TYR A 361 6.44 -7.10 -12.46
C TYR A 361 6.84 -8.50 -12.04
N VAL A 362 6.34 -9.51 -12.77
CA VAL A 362 6.81 -10.90 -12.62
C VAL A 362 7.83 -11.16 -13.71
N ILE A 363 9.06 -11.43 -13.31
CA ILE A 363 10.16 -11.78 -14.19
C ILE A 363 10.29 -13.29 -14.17
N ARG A 364 10.14 -13.92 -15.34
CA ARG A 364 10.31 -15.37 -15.52
C ARG A 364 11.75 -15.68 -15.87
N ASP A 365 12.34 -16.69 -15.24
CA ASP A 365 13.73 -17.09 -15.53
C ASP A 365 13.93 -17.56 -16.98
N GLU A 366 12.92 -18.27 -17.53
CA GLU A 366 12.93 -18.77 -18.90
C GLU A 366 13.03 -17.65 -19.94
N ALA A 367 12.57 -16.44 -19.61
CA ALA A 367 12.49 -15.28 -20.49
C ALA A 367 13.81 -14.48 -20.54
N LYS A 368 14.98 -15.15 -20.53
CA LYS A 368 16.35 -14.61 -20.31
C LYS A 368 16.73 -13.24 -20.94
N ASN A 369 15.99 -12.69 -21.90
CA ASN A 369 16.21 -11.35 -22.46
C ASN A 369 14.93 -10.57 -22.81
N GLU A 370 13.79 -10.97 -22.28
CA GLU A 370 12.52 -10.31 -22.56
C GLU A 370 11.98 -9.70 -21.26
N TYR A 371 12.07 -8.37 -21.15
CA TYR A 371 11.10 -7.59 -20.37
C TYR A 371 9.68 -7.67 -21.01
N GLU A 372 9.39 -8.72 -21.79
CA GLU A 372 8.29 -8.73 -22.74
C GLU A 372 7.01 -9.30 -22.13
N THR A 373 5.96 -8.53 -22.39
CA THR A 373 4.54 -8.90 -22.53
C THR A 373 3.58 -8.84 -21.36
N GLU A 374 4.00 -8.85 -20.09
CA GLU A 374 3.02 -8.63 -19.01
C GLU A 374 2.95 -7.15 -18.60
N GLU A 375 1.76 -6.56 -18.75
CA GLU A 375 1.48 -5.23 -18.22
C GLU A 375 1.77 -5.18 -16.71
N PRO A 376 2.30 -4.05 -16.20
CA PRO A 376 2.55 -3.89 -14.78
C PRO A 376 1.27 -4.07 -13.97
N ILE A 377 1.38 -4.86 -12.90
CA ILE A 377 0.27 -5.05 -11.97
C ILE A 377 0.34 -3.93 -10.93
N LEU A 378 -0.71 -3.11 -10.88
CA LEU A 378 -0.84 -2.05 -9.87
C LEU A 378 -1.62 -2.56 -8.67
N VAL A 379 -1.09 -2.26 -7.48
CA VAL A 379 -1.57 -2.76 -6.21
C VAL A 379 -1.71 -1.60 -5.24
N LEU A 380 -2.86 -1.46 -4.58
CA LEU A 380 -3.12 -0.37 -3.64
C LEU A 380 -2.76 -0.73 -2.20
N ASN A 381 -2.99 -1.96 -1.77
CA ASN A 381 -2.69 -2.42 -0.42
C ASN A 381 -1.38 -3.21 -0.37
N GLU A 382 -1.35 -4.42 -0.93
CA GLU A 382 -0.15 -5.27 -0.83
C GLU A 382 -0.03 -6.33 -1.93
N VAL A 383 1.23 -6.69 -2.21
CA VAL A 383 1.57 -7.95 -2.87
C VAL A 383 2.04 -8.94 -1.82
N THR A 384 1.36 -10.07 -1.75
CA THR A 384 1.63 -11.16 -0.81
C THR A 384 2.30 -12.29 -1.57
N ILE A 385 3.48 -12.71 -1.13
CA ILE A 385 4.20 -13.86 -1.68
C ILE A 385 4.17 -14.96 -0.62
N ASP A 386 3.47 -16.07 -0.89
CA ASP A 386 3.24 -17.13 0.08
C ASP A 386 3.54 -18.52 -0.48
N ARG A 387 3.71 -19.52 0.41
CA ARG A 387 4.03 -20.93 0.04
C ARG A 387 2.88 -21.69 -0.64
N GLY A 388 1.68 -21.12 -0.67
CA GLY A 388 0.45 -21.76 -1.14
C GLY A 388 0.11 -23.04 -0.41
N ILE A 389 -0.28 -24.05 -1.17
CA ILE A 389 -0.68 -25.36 -0.62
C ILE A 389 0.53 -26.22 -0.20
N SER A 390 1.75 -25.76 -0.45
CA SER A 390 2.95 -26.53 -0.14
C SER A 390 3.13 -26.67 1.37
N SER A 391 3.51 -27.87 1.84
CA SER A 391 3.89 -28.11 3.23
C SER A 391 5.29 -27.60 3.57
N TYR A 392 6.13 -27.34 2.56
CA TYR A 392 7.46 -26.79 2.76
C TYR A 392 7.39 -25.28 3.01
N LEU A 393 8.30 -24.78 3.86
CA LEU A 393 8.51 -23.34 4.03
C LEU A 393 8.94 -22.73 2.69
N THR A 394 8.42 -21.55 2.38
CA THR A 394 8.91 -20.80 1.22
C THR A 394 10.32 -20.30 1.49
N ASN A 395 11.18 -20.31 0.48
CA ASN A 395 12.48 -19.66 0.50
C ASN A 395 12.43 -18.51 -0.50
N LEU A 396 12.62 -17.27 -0.05
CA LEU A 396 12.57 -16.08 -0.91
C LEU A 396 13.81 -15.22 -0.68
N GLU A 397 14.65 -15.06 -1.69
CA GLU A 397 15.77 -14.14 -1.62
C GLU A 397 15.30 -12.72 -1.92
N CYS A 398 15.54 -11.81 -0.98
CA CYS A 398 15.07 -10.44 -1.07
C CYS A 398 16.25 -9.48 -1.29
N TYR A 399 16.07 -8.59 -2.26
CA TYR A 399 17.06 -7.59 -2.65
C TYR A 399 16.40 -6.20 -2.68
N CYS A 400 17.12 -5.18 -2.24
CA CYS A 400 16.72 -3.77 -2.28
C CYS A 400 17.77 -3.01 -3.08
N ASP A 401 17.38 -2.40 -4.21
CA ASP A 401 18.31 -1.74 -5.14
C ASP A 401 19.54 -2.61 -5.46
N ASN A 402 19.29 -3.88 -5.78
CA ASN A 402 20.28 -4.94 -6.04
C ASN A 402 21.15 -5.36 -4.85
N SER A 403 21.02 -4.73 -3.67
CA SER A 403 21.70 -5.16 -2.45
C SER A 403 20.93 -6.28 -1.77
N PHE A 404 21.61 -7.37 -1.43
CA PHE A 404 20.99 -8.49 -0.71
C PHE A 404 20.54 -8.04 0.69
N VAL A 405 19.26 -8.27 1.01
CA VAL A 405 18.67 -7.94 2.31
C VAL A 405 18.70 -9.17 3.21
N THR A 406 18.00 -10.23 2.79
CA THR A 406 17.87 -11.48 3.56
C THR A 406 17.16 -12.55 2.72
N THR A 407 17.20 -13.79 3.19
CA THR A 407 16.37 -14.88 2.68
C THR A 407 15.21 -15.11 3.65
N VAL A 408 13.99 -14.90 3.18
CA VAL A 408 12.77 -15.19 3.95
C VAL A 408 12.54 -16.69 3.92
N GLN A 409 12.50 -17.29 5.11
CA GLN A 409 12.10 -18.68 5.33
C GLN A 409 10.89 -18.68 6.26
N GLY A 410 9.73 -19.12 5.77
CA GLY A 410 8.49 -19.02 6.54
C GLY A 410 7.26 -19.37 5.70
N ASP A 411 6.11 -18.82 6.09
CA ASP A 411 4.89 -18.92 5.27
C ASP A 411 4.95 -17.98 4.06
N GLY A 412 5.62 -16.84 4.17
CA GLY A 412 5.66 -15.84 3.11
C GLY A 412 6.25 -14.48 3.48
N LEU A 413 6.04 -13.52 2.57
CA LEU A 413 6.41 -12.13 2.69
C LEU A 413 5.30 -11.24 2.12
N ILE A 414 5.00 -10.13 2.79
CA ILE A 414 4.09 -9.10 2.32
C ILE A 414 4.92 -7.85 2.01
N LEU A 415 4.81 -7.34 0.78
CA LEU A 415 5.23 -6.00 0.42
C LEU A 415 3.99 -5.12 0.31
N SER A 416 3.86 -4.12 1.18
CA SER A 416 2.63 -3.33 1.32
C SER A 416 2.89 -1.83 1.16
N THR A 417 1.90 -1.10 0.69
CA THR A 417 1.88 0.37 0.78
C THR A 417 1.54 0.80 2.20
N THR A 418 1.68 2.08 2.50
CA THR A 418 1.19 2.63 3.77
C THR A 418 -0.33 2.53 3.92
N SER A 419 -1.09 2.48 2.82
CA SER A 419 -2.54 2.21 2.87
C SER A 419 -2.86 0.76 3.20
N GLY A 420 -2.07 -0.20 2.70
CA GLY A 420 -2.20 -1.62 3.05
C GLY A 420 -1.66 -1.98 4.44
N SER A 421 -1.02 -1.03 5.14
CA SER A 421 -0.52 -1.23 6.51
C SER A 421 -1.60 -1.61 7.51
N THR A 422 -2.86 -1.31 7.22
CA THR A 422 -4.05 -1.63 8.02
C THR A 422 -4.83 -2.84 7.51
N ALA A 423 -4.34 -3.49 6.44
CA ALA A 423 -4.93 -4.68 5.83
C ALA A 423 -4.17 -5.94 6.26
N TYR A 424 -3.75 -6.79 5.32
CA TYR A 424 -3.13 -8.07 5.66
C TYR A 424 -1.77 -7.91 6.36
N SER A 425 -1.03 -6.85 6.04
CA SER A 425 0.22 -6.52 6.73
C SER A 425 0.03 -6.34 8.23
N LEU A 426 -1.08 -5.75 8.69
CA LEU A 426 -1.37 -5.59 10.12
C LEU A 426 -1.54 -6.94 10.81
N ALA A 427 -2.29 -7.84 10.18
CA ALA A 427 -2.54 -9.19 10.71
C ALA A 427 -1.25 -10.03 10.80
N ALA A 428 -0.30 -9.80 9.89
CA ALA A 428 1.02 -10.44 9.91
C ALA A 428 2.00 -9.81 10.93
N GLY A 429 1.56 -8.80 11.71
CA GLY A 429 2.38 -8.13 12.72
C GLY A 429 3.16 -6.91 12.22
N GLY A 430 2.84 -6.41 11.02
CA GLY A 430 3.33 -5.13 10.50
C GLY A 430 2.81 -3.93 11.31
N SER A 431 3.53 -2.80 11.21
CA SER A 431 3.10 -1.56 11.87
C SER A 431 2.02 -0.85 11.06
N MET A 432 1.08 -0.19 11.74
CA MET A 432 0.16 0.75 11.11
C MET A 432 0.89 2.04 10.77
N VAL A 433 0.74 2.50 9.53
CA VAL A 433 1.45 3.66 8.99
C VAL A 433 0.44 4.64 8.41
N HIS A 434 0.61 5.92 8.72
CA HIS A 434 -0.26 6.96 8.18
C HIS A 434 -0.15 7.01 6.63
N PRO A 435 -1.26 7.16 5.87
CA PRO A 435 -1.23 7.10 4.40
C PRO A 435 -0.32 8.11 3.69
N GLN A 436 -0.04 9.25 4.33
CA GLN A 436 0.87 10.28 3.78
C GLN A 436 2.36 9.98 4.02
N VAL A 437 2.71 8.95 4.79
CA VAL A 437 4.11 8.57 4.97
C VAL A 437 4.58 7.91 3.67
N PRO A 438 5.67 8.41 3.04
CA PRO A 438 6.25 7.76 1.87
C PRO A 438 7.02 6.52 2.29
N GLY A 439 6.61 5.34 1.82
CA GLY A 439 7.37 4.11 2.07
C GLY A 439 6.71 2.83 1.58
N ILE A 440 7.53 1.78 1.55
CA ILE A 440 7.12 0.40 1.26
C ILE A 440 7.32 -0.41 2.54
N LEU A 441 6.26 -1.04 3.03
CA LEU A 441 6.31 -1.93 4.17
C LEU A 441 6.76 -3.32 3.72
N PHE A 442 7.67 -3.90 4.48
CA PHE A 442 8.22 -5.24 4.28
C PHE A 442 7.90 -6.06 5.53
N THR A 443 6.93 -6.97 5.43
CA THR A 443 6.38 -7.70 6.58
C THR A 443 6.47 -9.21 6.33
N PRO A 444 7.33 -9.96 7.05
CA PRO A 444 7.39 -11.41 6.90
C PRO A 444 6.15 -12.10 7.48
N ILE A 445 5.72 -13.21 6.88
CA ILE A 445 4.61 -14.04 7.37
C ILE A 445 5.18 -15.27 8.06
N CYS A 446 4.94 -15.38 9.37
CA CYS A 446 5.39 -16.50 10.20
C CYS A 446 6.84 -16.93 9.91
N PRO A 447 7.84 -16.01 10.00
CA PRO A 447 9.21 -16.36 9.67
C PRO A 447 9.78 -17.37 10.68
N HIS A 448 10.55 -18.34 10.17
CA HIS A 448 11.26 -19.31 11.01
C HIS A 448 12.35 -18.64 11.88
N SER A 449 12.88 -17.49 11.45
CA SER A 449 13.80 -16.68 12.25
C SER A 449 13.05 -15.75 13.20
N LEU A 450 13.24 -15.94 14.51
CA LEU A 450 12.65 -15.11 15.57
C LEU A 450 13.17 -13.65 15.57
N SER A 451 14.31 -13.41 14.93
CA SER A 451 14.90 -12.07 14.82
C SER A 451 14.31 -11.24 13.69
N PHE A 452 13.50 -11.85 12.82
CA PHE A 452 12.95 -11.17 11.64
C PHE A 452 11.80 -10.26 12.05
N ARG A 453 12.04 -8.95 12.02
CA ARG A 453 11.04 -7.91 12.27
C ARG A 453 10.60 -7.23 10.97
N PRO A 454 9.37 -6.69 10.91
CA PRO A 454 8.95 -5.86 9.80
C PRO A 454 9.86 -4.65 9.59
N LEU A 455 10.04 -4.25 8.34
CA LEU A 455 10.85 -3.10 7.94
C LEU A 455 9.99 -2.11 7.16
N ILE A 456 10.35 -0.83 7.19
CA ILE A 456 9.79 0.21 6.33
C ILE A 456 10.93 0.73 5.48
N LEU A 457 10.81 0.57 4.17
CA LEU A 457 11.77 1.02 3.18
C LEU A 457 11.33 2.36 2.58
N PRO A 458 12.27 3.22 2.15
CA PRO A 458 11.94 4.43 1.42
C PRO A 458 11.18 4.13 0.11
N GLU A 459 10.34 5.05 -0.34
CA GLU A 459 9.48 4.83 -1.52
C GLU A 459 10.21 4.79 -2.88
N ASN A 460 11.45 5.29 -2.94
CA ASN A 460 12.23 5.36 -4.17
C ASN A 460 13.00 4.06 -4.47
N VAL A 461 13.05 3.12 -3.52
CA VAL A 461 13.76 1.86 -3.71
C VAL A 461 12.98 0.90 -4.58
N THR A 462 13.69 -0.02 -5.22
CA THR A 462 13.13 -1.17 -5.92
C THR A 462 13.40 -2.44 -5.12
N VAL A 463 12.33 -3.15 -4.77
CA VAL A 463 12.41 -4.41 -4.04
C VAL A 463 12.25 -5.57 -5.02
N ARG A 464 13.22 -6.47 -5.05
CA ARG A 464 13.17 -7.71 -5.84
C ARG A 464 13.13 -8.91 -4.91
N VAL A 465 12.12 -9.76 -5.10
CA VAL A 465 11.94 -11.00 -4.34
C VAL A 465 12.02 -12.17 -5.31
N GLN A 466 13.03 -13.01 -5.16
CA GLN A 466 13.31 -14.12 -6.06
C GLN A 466 13.09 -15.45 -5.36
N VAL A 467 12.50 -16.41 -6.07
CA VAL A 467 12.47 -17.81 -5.64
C VAL A 467 13.79 -18.44 -6.08
N PRO A 468 14.66 -18.92 -5.16
CA PRO A 468 15.95 -19.45 -5.53
C PRO A 468 15.82 -20.78 -6.29
N PHE A 469 16.79 -21.10 -7.15
CA PHE A 469 16.79 -22.34 -7.96
C PHE A 469 16.76 -23.62 -7.13
N ASN A 470 17.26 -23.58 -5.91
CA ASN A 470 17.26 -24.71 -4.97
C ASN A 470 15.98 -24.80 -4.12
N SER A 471 14.97 -23.96 -4.39
CA SER A 471 13.69 -24.01 -3.68
C SER A 471 12.99 -25.35 -3.93
N ARG A 472 12.48 -25.96 -2.86
CA ARG A 472 11.77 -27.25 -2.93
C ARG A 472 10.34 -27.12 -3.44
N SER A 473 9.77 -25.92 -3.37
CA SER A 473 8.42 -25.62 -3.79
C SER A 473 8.36 -24.25 -4.48
N PRO A 474 7.40 -24.08 -5.40
CA PRO A 474 7.11 -22.77 -5.97
C PRO A 474 6.45 -21.88 -4.90
N ALA A 475 6.57 -20.57 -5.09
CA ALA A 475 5.82 -19.58 -4.34
C ALA A 475 4.62 -19.08 -5.14
N TRP A 476 3.76 -18.30 -4.51
CA TRP A 476 2.60 -17.67 -5.15
C TRP A 476 2.52 -16.21 -4.77
N ALA A 477 2.42 -15.33 -5.76
CA ALA A 477 2.17 -13.91 -5.58
C ALA A 477 0.68 -13.61 -5.74
N SER A 478 0.09 -12.88 -4.79
CA SER A 478 -1.28 -12.37 -4.82
C SER A 478 -1.25 -10.85 -4.75
N PHE A 479 -2.09 -10.18 -5.53
CA PHE A 479 -2.09 -8.72 -5.71
C PHE A 479 -3.42 -8.16 -5.20
N ASP A 480 -3.41 -7.40 -4.09
CA ASP A 480 -4.63 -6.94 -3.39
C ASP A 480 -5.61 -8.09 -3.07
N GLY A 481 -5.08 -9.29 -2.79
CA GLY A 481 -5.87 -10.49 -2.53
C GLY A 481 -6.49 -11.15 -3.77
N LYS A 482 -6.07 -10.76 -4.98
CA LYS A 482 -6.59 -11.26 -6.27
C LYS A 482 -5.46 -11.70 -7.20
N ASP A 483 -5.84 -12.22 -8.36
CA ASP A 483 -4.98 -12.46 -9.53
C ASP A 483 -3.69 -13.23 -9.20
N ARG A 484 -3.86 -14.35 -8.49
CA ARG A 484 -2.73 -15.12 -7.97
C ARG A 484 -1.87 -15.69 -9.09
N LYS A 485 -0.58 -15.37 -9.09
CA LYS A 485 0.42 -15.87 -10.04
C LYS A 485 1.40 -16.79 -9.33
N GLN A 486 1.63 -17.97 -9.88
CA GLN A 486 2.68 -18.86 -9.39
C GLN A 486 4.05 -18.29 -9.76
N LEU A 487 5.04 -18.42 -8.87
CA LEU A 487 6.45 -18.10 -9.09
C LEU A 487 7.26 -19.41 -9.00
N ALA A 488 7.83 -19.84 -10.11
CA ALA A 488 8.69 -21.01 -10.18
C ALA A 488 10.09 -20.69 -9.63
N ALA A 489 10.89 -21.73 -9.41
CA ALA A 489 12.30 -21.55 -9.03
C ALA A 489 13.04 -20.80 -10.14
N GLY A 490 13.77 -19.75 -9.79
CA GLY A 490 14.40 -18.81 -10.71
C GLY A 490 13.60 -17.51 -10.91
N ASP A 491 12.26 -17.57 -10.87
CA ASP A 491 11.39 -16.41 -11.08
C ASP A 491 11.55 -15.36 -9.98
N ALA A 492 11.31 -14.10 -10.35
CA ALA A 492 11.35 -12.97 -9.43
C ALA A 492 10.13 -12.05 -9.56
N LEU A 493 9.70 -11.51 -8.42
CA LEU A 493 8.80 -10.37 -8.37
C LEU A 493 9.63 -9.09 -8.15
N VAL A 494 9.48 -8.11 -9.01
CA VAL A 494 10.04 -6.76 -8.83
C VAL A 494 8.93 -5.79 -8.49
N CYS A 495 9.10 -5.04 -7.42
CA CYS A 495 8.13 -4.12 -6.87
C CYS A 495 8.77 -2.74 -6.65
N ARG A 496 8.09 -1.69 -7.10
CA ARG A 496 8.48 -0.29 -6.89
C ARG A 496 7.25 0.58 -6.69
N MET A 497 7.42 1.82 -6.23
CA MET A 497 6.30 2.75 -6.13
C MET A 497 5.80 3.17 -7.52
N ALA A 498 4.48 3.11 -7.73
CA ALA A 498 3.85 3.54 -8.97
C ALA A 498 3.81 5.08 -9.06
N PRO A 499 3.91 5.67 -10.28
CA PRO A 499 3.84 7.12 -10.46
C PRO A 499 2.41 7.68 -10.29
N TRP A 500 1.39 6.83 -10.30
CA TRP A 500 -0.02 7.22 -10.27
C TRP A 500 -0.68 6.83 -8.93
N PRO A 501 -0.67 7.72 -7.92
CA PRO A 501 -1.42 7.47 -6.69
C PRO A 501 -2.94 7.54 -6.93
N VAL A 502 -3.70 7.02 -5.97
CA VAL A 502 -5.16 7.07 -5.94
C VAL A 502 -5.59 8.27 -5.09
N PRO A 503 -6.12 9.35 -5.70
CA PRO A 503 -6.67 10.46 -4.95
C PRO A 503 -8.02 10.05 -4.34
N THR A 504 -8.13 10.23 -3.05
CA THR A 504 -9.32 9.88 -2.26
C THR A 504 -9.75 11.08 -1.44
N ALA A 505 -11.02 11.45 -1.52
CA ALA A 505 -11.59 12.53 -0.72
C ALA A 505 -11.54 12.18 0.78
N CYS A 506 -11.25 13.20 1.58
CA CYS A 506 -11.33 13.16 3.03
C CYS A 506 -12.63 13.82 3.48
N SER A 507 -13.24 13.30 4.54
CA SER A 507 -14.37 13.95 5.20
C SER A 507 -13.94 15.22 5.93
N VAL A 508 -12.74 15.22 6.53
CA VAL A 508 -12.17 16.40 7.20
C VAL A 508 -10.78 16.69 6.63
N ASP A 509 -9.82 15.84 6.97
CA ASP A 509 -8.45 15.86 6.46
C ASP A 509 -7.85 14.45 6.58
N SER A 510 -6.67 14.25 5.98
CA SER A 510 -6.04 12.92 5.93
C SER A 510 -5.73 12.35 7.31
N THR A 511 -5.36 13.18 8.27
CA THR A 511 -4.94 12.75 9.61
C THR A 511 -6.15 12.52 10.50
N GLY A 512 -7.10 13.44 10.50
CA GLY A 512 -8.36 13.31 11.24
C GLY A 512 -9.13 12.06 10.83
N ASP A 513 -9.23 11.78 9.53
CA ASP A 513 -9.92 10.58 9.05
C ASP A 513 -9.15 9.30 9.42
N PHE A 514 -7.82 9.28 9.30
CA PHE A 514 -7.01 8.12 9.70
C PHE A 514 -7.16 7.82 11.20
N LEU A 515 -7.01 8.83 12.07
CA LEU A 515 -7.14 8.67 13.52
C LEU A 515 -8.56 8.25 13.91
N ARG A 516 -9.59 8.78 13.24
CA ARG A 516 -10.98 8.34 13.44
C ARG A 516 -11.14 6.86 13.10
N SER A 517 -10.64 6.41 11.96
CA SER A 517 -10.67 4.99 11.57
C SER A 517 -9.94 4.09 12.57
N ILE A 518 -8.83 4.54 13.17
CA ILE A 518 -8.15 3.80 14.25
C ILE A 518 -9.05 3.68 15.48
N HIS A 519 -9.60 4.80 15.94
CA HIS A 519 -10.39 4.84 17.16
C HIS A 519 -11.69 4.04 17.03
N GLU A 520 -12.42 4.22 15.93
CA GLU A 520 -13.71 3.58 15.70
C GLU A 520 -13.57 2.15 15.19
N GLY A 521 -12.59 1.89 14.31
CA GLY A 521 -12.42 0.58 13.68
C GLY A 521 -11.69 -0.45 14.54
N LEU A 522 -10.69 -0.02 15.34
CA LEU A 522 -9.90 -0.93 16.19
C LEU A 522 -10.23 -0.82 17.67
N HIS A 523 -11.14 0.10 18.05
CA HIS A 523 -11.40 0.44 19.44
C HIS A 523 -10.11 0.70 20.24
N TRP A 524 -9.20 1.45 19.61
CA TRP A 524 -7.80 1.54 20.05
C TRP A 524 -7.66 2.01 21.51
N ASN A 525 -7.08 1.16 22.35
CA ASN A 525 -6.86 1.41 23.78
C ASN A 525 -8.11 1.87 24.57
N LEU A 526 -9.32 1.49 24.15
CA LEU A 526 -10.54 1.71 24.93
C LEU A 526 -10.48 0.88 26.22
N ARG A 527 -10.07 1.53 27.32
CA ARG A 527 -10.07 0.97 28.67
C ARG A 527 -11.23 1.57 29.46
N LYS A 528 -12.02 0.73 30.14
CA LYS A 528 -12.93 1.23 31.19
C LYS A 528 -12.07 1.97 32.22
N THR A 529 -12.31 3.26 32.40
CA THR A 529 -11.72 4.03 33.49
C THR A 529 -12.09 3.33 34.79
N GLN A 530 -11.09 2.94 35.58
CA GLN A 530 -11.36 2.42 36.92
C GLN A 530 -12.09 3.52 37.70
N SER A 531 -13.24 3.19 38.29
CA SER A 531 -13.86 4.05 39.28
C SER A 531 -12.86 4.27 40.41
N PHE A 532 -12.80 5.50 40.93
CA PHE A 532 -11.87 5.85 41.99
C PHE A 532 -12.11 5.02 43.27
N ASP A 533 -13.35 4.57 43.46
CA ASP A 533 -13.73 3.54 44.40
C ASP A 533 -13.54 2.16 43.74
N GLY A 534 -12.72 1.29 44.33
CA GLY A 534 -12.53 -0.09 43.89
C GLY A 534 -13.83 -0.92 43.82
N PRO A 535 -13.73 -2.25 43.61
CA PRO A 535 -14.93 -3.09 43.47
C PRO A 535 -15.81 -2.92 44.70
N ARG A 536 -17.03 -2.40 44.53
CA ARG A 536 -18.05 -2.51 45.56
C ARG A 536 -18.52 -3.96 45.54
N GLU A 537 -18.05 -4.74 46.50
CA GLU A 537 -18.61 -6.06 46.79
C GLU A 537 -20.11 -5.87 47.02
N SER A 538 -20.90 -6.53 46.17
CA SER A 538 -22.37 -6.59 46.23
C SER A 538 -22.84 -7.50 47.33
#